data_AF-A0A5E7U9W1-F1
#
_entry.id   AF-A0A5E7U9W1-F1
#
_cell.length_a   1.000
_cell.length_b   1.000
_cell.length_c   1.000
_cell.angle_alpha   90.00
_cell.angle_beta   90.00
_cell.angle_gamma   90.00
#
_symmetry.space_group_name_H-M   'P 1'
#
loop_
_entity.id
_entity.type
_entity.pdbx_description
1 polymer ?
#
loop_
_entity_poly.entity_id
_entity_poly.type
_entity_poly.pdbx_seq_one_letter_code
_entity_poly.pdbx_strand_id
1 'polypeptide(L)'
;MENLGQIIRSLRKERKLTQQDLANQYGMSRSTISGIENNTIPEIGLRKVEAILNGFGYELTAVPRQSQRPTLDSLKKVNFHG
;
A
#
# COMPACT_ATOMS: atom_id res chain seq x y z
N MET A 1 -0.59 -9.91 7.10
CA MET A 1 -0.10 -8.52 7.17
C MET A 1 -0.37 -7.92 5.82
N GLU A 2 -1.28 -6.95 5.73
CA GLU A 2 -1.60 -6.32 4.45
C GLU A 2 -0.34 -5.65 3.88
N ASN A 3 -0.13 -5.81 2.57
CA ASN A 3 0.92 -5.07 1.89
C ASN A 3 0.46 -3.61 1.75
N LEU A 4 1.38 -2.65 1.90
CA LEU A 4 1.13 -1.21 1.76
C LEU A 4 0.27 -0.86 0.52
N GLY A 5 0.49 -1.52 -0.62
CA GLY A 5 -0.31 -1.33 -1.83
C GLY A 5 -1.79 -1.67 -1.65
N GLN A 6 -2.10 -2.72 -0.89
CA GLN A 6 -3.48 -3.11 -0.57
C GLN A 6 -4.15 -2.09 0.35
N ILE A 7 -3.43 -1.58 1.36
CA ILE A 7 -3.93 -0.54 2.27
C ILE A 7 -4.31 0.70 1.45
N ILE A 8 -3.42 1.18 0.58
CA ILE A 8 -3.69 2.35 -0.28
C ILE A 8 -4.90 2.10 -1.19
N ARG A 9 -5.02 0.89 -1.77
CA ARG A 9 -6.15 0.51 -2.63
C ARG A 9 -7.49 0.52 -1.87
N SER A 10 -7.51 -0.02 -0.65
CA SER A 10 -8.71 -0.05 0.20
C SER A 10 -9.14 1.37 0.56
N LEU A 11 -8.22 2.20 1.05
CA LEU A 11 -8.47 3.60 1.40
C LEU A 11 -8.99 4.43 0.20
N ARG A 12 -8.42 4.21 -0.98
CA ARG A 12 -8.89 4.84 -2.22
C ARG A 12 -10.35 4.46 -2.51
N LYS A 13 -10.69 3.17 -2.39
CA LYS A 13 -12.05 2.66 -2.65
C LYS A 13 -13.07 3.12 -1.61
N GLU A 14 -12.69 3.18 -0.34
CA GLU A 14 -13.53 3.71 0.74
C GLU A 14 -13.94 5.17 0.48
N ARG A 15 -13.02 5.94 -0.11
CA ARG A 15 -13.29 7.32 -0.57
C ARG A 15 -13.91 7.43 -1.96
N LYS A 16 -14.28 6.30 -2.58
CA LYS A 16 -14.89 6.23 -3.91
C LYS A 16 -14.05 6.89 -5.02
N LEU A 17 -12.73 6.92 -4.85
CA LEU A 17 -11.81 7.48 -5.84
C LEU A 17 -11.43 6.41 -6.88
N THR A 18 -11.35 6.78 -8.15
CA THR A 18 -10.65 5.96 -9.15
C THR A 18 -9.14 6.10 -8.99
N GLN A 19 -8.37 5.21 -9.61
CA GLN A 19 -6.90 5.34 -9.64
C GLN A 19 -6.46 6.64 -10.33
N GLN A 20 -7.24 7.12 -11.30
CA GLN A 20 -6.96 8.40 -11.97
C GLN A 20 -7.21 9.58 -11.04
N ASP A 21 -8.27 9.55 -10.23
CA ASP A 21 -8.57 10.62 -9.27
C ASP A 21 -7.45 10.73 -8.22
N LEU A 22 -7.01 9.59 -7.69
CA LEU A 22 -5.90 9.55 -6.74
C LEU A 22 -4.59 10.05 -7.38
N ALA A 23 -4.34 9.66 -8.63
CA ALA A 23 -3.18 10.12 -9.38
C ALA A 23 -3.17 11.64 -9.54
N ASN A 24 -4.32 12.21 -9.92
CA ASN A 24 -4.49 13.65 -10.08
C ASN A 24 -4.30 14.39 -8.75
N GLN A 25 -4.85 13.86 -7.65
CA GLN A 25 -4.77 14.47 -6.32
C GLN A 25 -3.34 14.65 -5.83
N TYR A 26 -2.44 13.71 -6.15
CA TYR A 26 -1.06 13.71 -5.67
C TYR A 26 -0.02 13.96 -6.77
N GLY A 27 -0.43 14.41 -7.96
CA GLY A 27 0.47 14.76 -9.05
C GLY A 27 1.28 13.57 -9.58
N MET A 28 0.66 12.40 -9.68
CA MET A 28 1.28 11.16 -10.18
C MET A 28 0.58 10.68 -11.46
N SER A 29 1.19 9.73 -12.17
CA SER A 29 0.50 9.04 -13.25
C SER A 29 -0.44 7.96 -12.70
N ARG A 30 -1.51 7.64 -13.42
CA ARG A 30 -2.38 6.50 -13.10
C ARG A 30 -1.60 5.18 -13.06
N SER A 31 -0.61 5.00 -13.95
CA SER A 31 0.25 3.81 -13.95
C SER A 31 1.09 3.72 -12.67
N THR A 32 1.56 4.85 -12.13
CA THR A 32 2.21 4.88 -10.82
C THR A 32 1.27 4.39 -9.72
N ILE A 33 0.05 4.92 -9.63
CA ILE A 33 -0.94 4.45 -8.64
C ILE A 33 -1.25 2.95 -8.81
N SER A 34 -1.47 2.49 -10.04
CA SER A 34 -1.73 1.08 -10.32
C SER A 34 -0.56 0.19 -9.88
N GLY A 35 0.68 0.61 -10.15
CA GLY A 35 1.85 -0.16 -9.78
C GLY A 35 2.12 -0.19 -8.27
N ILE A 36 1.78 0.88 -7.54
CA ILE A 36 1.78 0.91 -6.07
C ILE A 36 0.77 -0.12 -5.55
N GLU A 37 -0.48 -0.03 -6.00
CA GLU A 37 -1.58 -0.87 -5.49
C GLU A 37 -1.41 -2.35 -5.78
N ASN A 38 -0.69 -2.69 -6.85
CA ASN A 38 -0.43 -4.07 -7.27
C ASN A 38 1.00 -4.54 -6.97
N ASN A 39 1.83 -3.71 -6.32
CA ASN A 39 3.22 -4.00 -5.99
C ASN A 39 4.08 -4.40 -7.21
N THR A 40 3.87 -3.75 -8.35
CA THR A 40 4.56 -4.05 -9.63
C THR A 40 5.56 -2.98 -10.05
N ILE A 41 5.73 -1.93 -9.24
CA ILE A 41 6.73 -0.88 -9.50
C ILE A 41 8.03 -1.25 -8.78
N PRO A 42 9.19 -1.24 -9.47
CA PRO A 42 10.48 -1.60 -8.86
C PRO A 42 10.90 -0.65 -7.75
N GLU A 43 10.61 0.64 -7.91
CA GLU A 43 10.99 1.69 -6.97
C GLU A 43 9.92 2.79 -6.91
N ILE A 44 9.59 3.19 -5.69
CA ILE A 44 8.79 4.38 -5.43
C ILE A 44 9.50 5.26 -4.41
N GLY A 45 9.55 6.56 -4.69
CA GLY A 45 10.08 7.53 -3.74
C GLY A 45 9.21 7.59 -2.47
N LEU A 46 9.87 7.49 -1.31
CA LEU A 46 9.24 7.50 0.02
C LEU A 46 8.20 8.62 0.20
N ARG A 47 8.53 9.84 -0.22
CA ARG A 47 7.66 11.02 -0.12
C ARG A 47 6.33 10.85 -0.84
N LYS A 48 6.28 10.08 -1.94
CA LYS A 48 5.02 9.81 -2.67
C LYS A 48 4.10 8.92 -1.85
N VAL A 49 4.66 7.91 -1.20
CA VAL A 49 3.92 7.02 -0.30
C VAL A 49 3.41 7.79 0.91
N GLU A 50 4.28 8.56 1.57
CA GLU A 50 3.90 9.41 2.70
C GLU A 50 2.80 10.40 2.33
N ALA A 51 2.88 11.08 1.19
CA ALA A 51 1.87 12.04 0.77
C ALA A 51 0.48 11.38 0.64
N ILE A 52 0.41 10.19 0.05
CA ILE A 52 -0.82 9.42 -0.07
C ILE A 52 -1.35 9.03 1.32
N LEU A 53 -0.50 8.45 2.18
CA LEU A 53 -0.89 8.03 3.52
C LEU A 53 -1.38 9.21 4.37
N ASN A 54 -0.62 10.30 4.40
CA ASN A 54 -0.96 11.50 5.16
C ASN A 54 -2.31 12.07 4.72
N GLY A 55 -2.57 12.15 3.42
CA GLY A 55 -3.88 12.60 2.94
C GLY A 55 -5.00 11.59 3.21
N PHE A 56 -4.67 10.32 3.47
CA PHE A 56 -5.59 9.34 4.03
C PHE A 56 -5.77 9.41 5.56
N GLY A 57 -4.99 10.23 6.27
CA GLY A 57 -4.98 10.29 7.74
C GLY A 57 -4.12 9.19 8.39
N TYR A 58 -3.20 8.61 7.62
CA TYR A 58 -2.26 7.58 8.06
C TYR A 58 -0.85 8.15 8.10
N GLU A 59 -0.04 7.66 9.03
CA GLU A 59 1.36 8.01 9.14
C GLU A 59 2.23 6.80 8.75
N LEU A 60 3.34 7.07 8.06
CA LEU A 60 4.35 6.04 7.80
C LEU A 60 5.31 5.98 8.99
N THR A 61 5.31 4.86 9.72
CA THR A 61 6.18 4.65 10.88
C THR A 61 7.14 3.47 10.70
N ALA A 62 8.32 3.58 11.28
CA ALA A 62 9.18 2.43 11.51
C ALA A 62 8.57 1.55 12.60
N VAL A 63 8.58 0.23 12.40
CA VAL A 63 8.20 -0.76 13.42
C VAL A 63 9.37 -1.72 13.67
N PRO A 64 9.57 -2.21 14.90
CA PRO A 64 10.57 -3.22 15.18
C PRO A 64 10.38 -4.44 14.27
N ARG A 65 11.45 -4.90 13.65
CA ARG A 65 11.40 -6.13 12.85
C ARG A 65 11.08 -7.30 13.77
N GLN A 66 10.07 -8.10 13.42
CA GLN A 66 9.80 -9.34 14.13
C GLN A 66 11.03 -10.27 14.00
N SER A 67 11.64 -10.59 15.13
CA SER A 67 12.90 -11.35 15.22
C SER A 67 12.72 -12.85 14.99
N GLN A 68 11.48 -13.36 15.05
CA GLN A 68 11.19 -14.74 14.70
C GLN A 68 10.91 -14.86 13.21
N ARG A 69 11.75 -15.63 12.50
CA ARG A 69 11.45 -16.02 11.12
C ARG A 69 10.12 -16.77 11.13
N PRO A 70 9.13 -16.35 10.32
CA PRO A 70 7.87 -17.05 10.23
C PRO A 70 8.11 -18.51 9.80
N THR A 71 7.47 -19.45 10.50
CA THR A 71 7.45 -20.84 10.08
C THR A 71 6.56 -21.01 8.85
N LEU A 72 6.76 -22.09 8.08
CA LEU A 72 5.92 -22.39 6.91
C LEU A 72 4.42 -22.41 7.26
N ASP A 73 4.06 -22.91 8.45
CA ASP A 73 2.68 -22.96 8.93
C ASP A 73 2.11 -21.57 9.21
N SER A 74 2.92 -20.65 9.71
CA SER A 74 2.52 -19.25 9.92
C SER A 74 2.28 -18.53 8.59
N LEU A 75 3.03 -18.87 7.52
CA LEU A 75 2.86 -18.28 6.20
C LEU A 75 1.58 -18.76 5.50
N LYS A 76 1.22 -20.05 5.67
CA LYS A 76 -0.02 -20.60 5.10
C LYS A 76 -1.25 -19.88 5.64
N LYS A 77 -1.34 -19.65 6.96
CA LYS A 77 -2.50 -18.98 7.59
C LYS A 77 -2.77 -17.57 7.04
N VAL A 78 -1.76 -16.87 6.52
CA VAL A 78 -1.89 -15.49 6.00
C VAL A 78 -2.49 -15.46 4.59
N ASN A 79 -2.32 -16.52 3.80
CA ASN A 79 -2.73 -16.55 2.38
C ASN A 79 -4.10 -17.23 2.13
N PHE A 80 -4.73 -17.81 3.16
CA PHE A 80 -6.07 -18.41 3.03
C PHE A 80 -7.13 -17.43 3.52
N HIS A 81 -7.49 -16.46 2.68
CA HIS A 81 -8.79 -15.79 2.72
C HIS A 81 -9.40 -16.01 1.34
N GLY A 82 -10.05 -17.17 1.18
CA GLY A 82 -10.91 -17.47 0.04
C GLY A 82 -12.29 -16.87 0.24
#